data_AF-A0A962KNK6-F1
#
_entry.id   AF-A0A962KNK6-F1
#
_cell.length_a   1.000
_cell.length_b   1.000
_cell.length_c   1.000
_cell.angle_alpha   90.00
_cell.angle_beta   90.00
_cell.angle_gamma   90.00
#
_symmetry.space_group_name_H-M   'P 1'
#
loop_
_entity.id
_entity.type
_entity.pdbx_description
1 polymer ?
#
loop_
_entity_poly.entity_id
_entity_poly.type
_entity_poly.pdbx_seq_one_letter_code
_entity_poly.pdbx_strand_id
1 'polypeptide(L)' 'MEDQEELRVKLAEYRSEHQALDEVIQRASEGDKPVNLLHLQQLKKKKLWLKDMIQKIQSDLIDDIIA' A
#
# COMPACT_ATOMS: atom_id res chain seq x y z
N MET A 1 -18.95 15.64 2.22
CA MET A 1 -18.57 15.32 0.82
C MET A 1 -17.08 15.57 0.56
N GLU A 2 -16.47 16.65 1.09
CA GLU A 2 -15.00 16.85 1.03
C GLU A 2 -14.21 15.64 1.56
N ASP A 3 -14.66 15.04 2.67
CA ASP A 3 -13.99 13.88 3.27
C ASP A 3 -13.91 12.65 2.35
N GLN A 4 -14.96 12.38 1.55
CA GLN A 4 -14.97 11.23 0.63
C GLN A 4 -13.99 11.41 -0.53
N GLU A 5 -13.90 12.63 -1.06
CA GLU A 5 -12.99 12.92 -2.17
C GLU A 5 -11.54 12.85 -1.68
N GLU A 6 -11.25 13.36 -0.48
CA GLU A 6 -9.94 13.18 0.17
C GLU A 6 -9.59 11.71 0.40
N LEU A 7 -10.55 10.90 0.86
CA LEU A 7 -10.35 9.46 1.04
C LEU A 7 -10.05 8.76 -0.29
N ARG A 8 -10.72 9.14 -1.38
CA ARG A 8 -10.44 8.60 -2.73
C ARG A 8 -9.06 8.98 -3.24
N VAL A 9 -8.62 10.21 -3.01
CA VAL A 9 -7.25 10.66 -3.34
C VAL A 9 -6.23 9.86 -2.56
N LYS A 10 -6.36 9.77 -1.23
CA LYS A 10 -5.47 8.96 -0.37
C LYS A 10 -5.46 7.49 -0.78
N LEU A 11 -6.62 6.93 -1.15
CA LEU A 11 -6.72 5.56 -1.63
C LEU A 11 -5.92 5.35 -2.91
N ALA A 12 -6.00 6.29 -3.87
CA ALA A 12 -5.24 6.23 -5.10
C ALA A 12 -3.73 6.34 -4.85
N GLU A 13 -3.32 7.23 -3.96
CA GLU A 13 -1.92 7.40 -3.53
C GLU A 13 -1.38 6.11 -2.90
N TYR A 14 -2.07 5.55 -1.90
CA TYR A 14 -1.63 4.33 -1.23
C TYR A 14 -1.61 3.12 -2.16
N ARG A 15 -2.55 3.02 -3.11
CA ARG A 15 -2.54 1.97 -4.14
C ARG A 15 -1.32 2.10 -5.06
N SER A 16 -1.02 3.30 -5.51
CA SER A 16 0.15 3.58 -6.35
C SER A 16 1.45 3.25 -5.60
N GLU A 17 1.57 3.71 -4.36
CA GLU A 17 2.74 3.42 -3.53
C GLU A 17 2.88 1.93 -3.23
N HIS A 18 1.78 1.24 -2.94
CA HIS A 18 1.79 -0.20 -2.70
C HIS A 18 2.28 -0.98 -3.94
N GLN A 19 1.82 -0.59 -5.14
CA GLN A 19 2.27 -1.20 -6.39
C GLN A 19 3.75 -0.95 -6.64
N ALA A 20 4.21 0.30 -6.48
CA ALA A 20 5.62 0.64 -6.63
C ALA A 20 6.51 -0.15 -5.65
N LEU A 21 6.05 -0.31 -4.40
CA LEU A 21 6.76 -1.08 -3.39
C LEU A 21 6.85 -2.57 -3.76
N ASP A 22 5.82 -3.11 -4.41
CA ASP A 22 5.82 -4.49 -4.87
C ASP A 22 6.89 -4.74 -5.93
N GLU A 23 7.00 -3.84 -6.91
CA GLU A 23 8.04 -3.92 -7.92
C GLU A 23 9.45 -3.79 -7.32
N VAL A 24 9.62 -2.92 -6.31
CA VAL A 24 10.90 -2.79 -5.59
C VAL A 24 11.25 -4.08 -4.87
N ILE A 25 10.28 -4.71 -4.19
CA ILE A 25 10.47 -6.00 -3.50
C ILE A 25 10.83 -7.10 -4.50
N GLN A 26 10.15 -7.15 -5.66
CA GLN A 26 10.43 -8.11 -6.71
C GLN A 26 11.87 -7.95 -7.23
N ARG A 27 12.25 -6.73 -7.64
CA ARG A 27 13.62 -6.45 -8.11
C ARG A 27 14.68 -6.75 -7.05
N ALA A 28 14.40 -6.46 -5.78
CA ALA A 28 15.30 -6.76 -4.67
C ALA A 28 15.44 -8.27 -4.39
N SER A 29 14.47 -9.08 -4.82
CA SER A 29 14.46 -10.54 -4.62
C SER A 29 15.07 -11.31 -5.80
N GLU A 30 15.03 -10.74 -7.01
CA GLU A 30 15.53 -11.36 -8.25
C GLU A 30 17.02 -11.07 -8.53
N GLY A 31 17.64 -10.12 -7.82
CA GLY A 31 19.03 -9.75 -8.08
C GLY A 31 20.06 -10.80 -7.62
N ASP A 32 21.12 -11.00 -8.41
CA ASP A 32 22.28 -11.86 -8.10
C ASP A 32 23.12 -11.41 -6.88
N LYS A 33 22.75 -10.30 -6.23
CA LYS A 33 23.45 -9.76 -5.07
C LYS A 33 22.92 -10.40 -3.78
N PRO A 34 23.76 -10.55 -2.74
CA PRO A 34 23.30 -11.00 -1.43
C PRO A 34 22.15 -10.11 -0.96
N VAL A 35 20.97 -10.73 -0.81
CA VAL A 35 19.75 -10.05 -0.41
C VAL A 35 19.93 -9.50 0.99
N ASN A 36 19.80 -8.18 1.16
CA ASN A 36 19.71 -7.58 2.48
C ASN A 36 18.34 -7.92 3.08
N LEU A 37 18.30 -8.99 3.88
CA LEU A 37 17.09 -9.51 4.51
C LEU A 37 16.39 -8.46 5.38
N LEU A 38 17.14 -7.61 6.09
CA LEU A 38 16.57 -6.54 6.92
C LEU A 38 15.86 -5.50 6.05
N HIS A 39 16.48 -5.10 4.95
CA HIS A 39 15.86 -4.17 4.00
C HIS A 39 14.59 -4.76 3.39
N LEU A 40 14.63 -6.03 2.97
CA LEU A 40 13.47 -6.72 2.42
C LEU A 40 12.32 -6.85 3.45
N GLN A 41 12.65 -7.11 4.72
CA GLN A 41 11.66 -7.14 5.80
C GLN A 41 11.01 -5.78 6.02
N GLN A 42 11.78 -4.68 6.00
CA GLN A 42 11.24 -3.32 6.12
C GLN A 42 10.29 -2.98 4.97
N LEU A 43 10.67 -3.32 3.73
CA LEU A 43 9.82 -3.12 2.56
C LEU A 43 8.51 -3.92 2.67
N LYS A 44 8.59 -5.21 3.03
CA LYS A 44 7.39 -6.04 3.22
C LYS A 44 6.49 -5.52 4.33
N LYS A 45 7.07 -5.02 5.43
CA LYS A 45 6.30 -4.39 6.53
C LYS A 45 5.58 -3.13 6.06
N LYS A 46 6.26 -2.28 5.29
CA LYS A 46 5.63 -1.09 4.69
C LYS A 46 4.53 -1.47 3.69
N LYS A 47 4.74 -2.52 2.88
CA LYS A 47 3.71 -3.06 1.97
C LYS A 47 2.45 -3.48 2.73
N LEU A 48 2.63 -4.21 3.83
CA LEU A 48 1.53 -4.68 4.67
C LEU A 48 0.75 -3.50 5.26
N TRP A 49 1.45 -2.49 5.80
CA TRP A 49 0.80 -1.30 6.33
C TRP A 49 -0.02 -0.55 5.26
N LEU A 50 0.52 -0.37 4.05
CA LEU A 50 -0.22 0.25 2.94
C LEU A 50 -1.47 -0.56 2.59
N LYS A 51 -1.38 -1.88 2.55
CA LYS A 51 -2.53 -2.76 2.31
C LYS A 51 -3.60 -2.58 3.40
N ASP A 52 -3.21 -2.53 4.67
CA ASP A 52 -4.15 -2.36 5.78
C ASP A 52 -4.85 -0.99 5.71
N MET A 53 -4.11 0.07 5.34
CA MET A 53 -4.69 1.41 5.16
C MET A 53 -5.63 1.49 3.96
N ILE A 54 -5.28 0.85 2.84
CA ILE A 54 -6.16 0.70 1.68
C ILE A 54 -7.47 0.04 2.09
N GLN A 55 -7.41 -1.09 2.81
CA GLN A 55 -8.60 -1.81 3.26
C GLN A 55 -9.46 -0.97 4.20
N LYS A 56 -8.84 -0.24 5.13
CA LYS A 56 -9.56 0.65 6.03
C LYS A 56 -10.30 1.75 5.26
N ILE A 57 -9.63 2.47 4.38
CA ILE A 57 -10.24 3.54 3.58
C ILE A 57 -11.34 2.97 2.67
N GLN A 58 -11.15 1.79 2.09
CA GLN A 58 -12.19 1.14 1.30
C GLN A 58 -13.41 0.77 2.14
N SER A 59 -13.23 0.31 3.38
CA SER A 59 -14.33 0.03 4.30
C SER A 59 -15.10 1.31 4.63
N ASP A 60 -14.40 2.39 5.00
CA ASP A 60 -15.00 3.68 5.33
C ASP A 60 -15.80 4.26 4.14
N LEU A 61 -15.28 4.11 2.91
CA LEU A 61 -15.99 4.52 1.69
C LEU A 61 -17.20 3.64 1.37
N ILE A 62 -17.18 2.34 1.71
CA ILE A 62 -18.31 1.43 1.50
C ILE A 62 -19.42 1.73 2.51
N ASP A 63 -19.08 1.93 3.77
CA ASP A 63 -20.04 2.22 4.83
C ASP A 63 -20.81 3.52 4.52
N ASP A 64 -20.13 4.54 3.99
CA ASP A 64 -20.74 5.82 3.60
C ASP A 64 -21.62 5.74 2.33
N ILE A 65 -21.50 4.68 1.52
CA ILE A 65 -22.40 4.43 0.38
C ILE A 65 -23.71 3.75 0.84
N ILE A 66 -23.66 3.03 1.96
CA ILE A 66 -24.77 2.19 2.46
C ILE A 66 -25.53 2.87 3.61
N ALA A 67 -24.93 3.87 4.27
CA ALA A 67 -25.55 4.72 5.29
C ALA A 67 -26.59 5.70 4.68
#